data_AF-A0A6I7WYL1-F1
#
_entry.id   AF-A0A6I7WYL1-F1
#
_cell.length_a   1.000
_cell.length_b   1.000
_cell.length_c   1.000
_cell.angle_alpha   90.00
_cell.angle_beta   90.00
_cell.angle_gamma   90.00
#
_symmetry.space_group_name_H-M   'P 1'
#
loop_
_entity.id
_entity.type
_entity.pdbx_description
1 polymer ?
#
loop_
_entity_poly.entity_id
_entity_poly.type
_entity_poly.pdbx_seq_one_letter_code
_entity_poly.pdbx_strand_id
1 'polypeptide(L)'
;MGLGTNIAGGMLLAYDWLTGDDFDVQIAKVMDVSGDGFQNRTLETNDGEAQVDFAAGILLVEAQRDQATAAGILVNGLAINHDGPVDNFQDACLDDGYYIDHVINNNVCVQSEGFLSGDFENAVIDKLVQDIVPEPATLALLGLGMVGLSLRKRKSA
;
A
#
# COMPACT_ATOMS: atom_id res chain seq x y z
N MET A 1 13.21 20.69 5.53
CA MET A 1 11.89 20.06 5.71
C MET A 1 11.22 20.10 4.35
N GLY A 2 10.89 18.94 3.77
CA GLY A 2 10.29 18.86 2.43
C GLY A 2 8.96 19.62 2.41
N LEU A 3 8.76 20.46 1.40
CA LEU A 3 7.69 21.46 1.38
C LEU A 3 6.34 20.90 0.91
N GLY A 4 6.16 19.59 0.72
CA GLY A 4 4.87 18.98 0.45
C GLY A 4 4.96 17.53 0.00
N THR A 5 3.82 16.86 0.02
CA THR A 5 3.62 15.44 -0.24
C THR A 5 2.73 15.29 -1.47
N ASN A 6 3.22 14.61 -2.52
CA ASN A 6 2.50 14.29 -3.76
C ASN A 6 2.44 12.76 -3.96
N ILE A 7 1.60 12.11 -3.15
CA ILE A 7 1.44 10.64 -3.16
C ILE A 7 0.82 10.16 -4.48
N ALA A 8 -0.23 10.84 -4.96
CA ALA A 8 -0.89 10.50 -6.22
C ALA A 8 0.07 10.62 -7.41
N GLY A 9 0.99 11.58 -7.41
CA GLY A 9 2.04 11.68 -8.42
C GLY A 9 2.99 10.49 -8.39
N GLY A 10 3.41 10.07 -7.19
CA GLY A 10 4.21 8.84 -7.01
C GLY A 10 3.48 7.58 -7.49
N MET A 11 2.20 7.44 -7.16
CA MET A 11 1.37 6.33 -7.63
C MET A 11 1.18 6.34 -9.15
N LEU A 12 0.98 7.52 -9.76
CA LEU A 12 0.87 7.66 -11.21
C LEU A 12 2.16 7.23 -11.91
N LEU A 13 3.32 7.64 -11.40
CA LEU A 13 4.62 7.20 -11.93
C LEU A 13 4.78 5.67 -11.82
N ALA A 14 4.40 5.08 -10.68
CA ALA A 14 4.45 3.65 -10.50
C ALA A 14 3.50 2.92 -11.47
N TYR A 15 2.28 3.43 -11.64
CA TYR A 15 1.31 2.93 -12.61
C TYR A 15 1.89 2.94 -14.04
N ASP A 16 2.45 4.08 -14.48
CA ASP A 16 2.99 4.23 -15.83
C ASP A 16 4.15 3.25 -16.08
N TRP A 17 5.00 3.01 -15.07
CA TRP A 17 6.09 2.04 -15.18
C TRP A 17 5.60 0.59 -15.20
N LEU A 18 4.64 0.25 -14.35
CA LEU A 18 4.15 -1.13 -14.20
C LEU A 18 3.19 -1.55 -15.32
N THR A 19 2.49 -0.61 -15.95
CA THR A 19 1.59 -0.87 -17.07
C THR A 19 2.24 -0.68 -18.44
N GLY A 20 3.52 -0.27 -18.47
CA GLY A 20 4.35 -0.29 -19.67
C GLY A 20 4.63 -1.70 -20.18
N ASP A 21 5.27 -1.80 -21.36
CA ASP A 21 5.41 -3.05 -22.14
C ASP A 21 6.25 -4.16 -21.47
N ASP A 22 6.93 -3.89 -20.36
CA ASP A 22 7.95 -4.77 -19.78
C ASP A 22 7.52 -5.54 -18.51
N PHE A 23 6.31 -5.30 -17.97
CA PHE A 23 5.89 -5.88 -16.68
C PHE A 23 4.57 -6.67 -16.78
N ASP A 24 4.52 -7.84 -16.12
CA ASP A 24 3.27 -8.57 -15.91
C ASP A 24 2.52 -7.94 -14.75
N VAL A 25 1.51 -7.14 -15.08
CA VAL A 25 0.75 -6.34 -14.10
C VAL A 25 -0.01 -7.25 -13.11
N GLN A 26 -0.28 -8.53 -13.44
CA GLN A 26 -1.05 -9.43 -12.56
C GLN A 26 -0.36 -9.77 -11.22
N ILE A 27 0.94 -9.45 -11.09
CA ILE A 27 1.71 -9.64 -9.86
C ILE A 27 2.30 -8.34 -9.31
N ALA A 28 1.92 -7.20 -9.87
CA ALA A 28 2.50 -5.92 -9.52
C ALA A 28 2.02 -5.44 -8.14
N LYS A 29 2.98 -5.15 -7.26
CA LYS A 29 2.73 -4.54 -5.95
C LYS A 29 3.51 -3.24 -5.84
N VAL A 30 2.85 -2.22 -5.30
CA VAL A 30 3.42 -0.92 -4.97
C VAL A 30 3.28 -0.71 -3.47
N MET A 31 4.28 -0.11 -2.85
CA MET A 31 4.24 0.29 -1.46
C MET A 31 4.34 1.81 -1.40
N ASP A 32 3.30 2.46 -0.90
CA ASP A 32 3.43 3.85 -0.46
C ASP A 32 4.25 3.87 0.83
N VAL A 33 5.32 4.66 0.82
CA VAL A 33 6.20 4.87 1.96
C VAL A 33 6.21 6.36 2.24
N SER A 34 5.23 6.81 3.01
CA SER A 34 5.07 8.22 3.33
C SER A 34 4.74 8.41 4.81
N GLY A 35 4.62 9.67 5.23
CA GLY A 35 4.25 9.96 6.61
C GLY A 35 2.78 9.65 6.86
N ASP A 36 2.01 10.71 6.99
CA ASP A 36 0.59 10.72 7.26
C ASP A 36 -0.32 10.26 6.09
N GLY A 37 0.24 10.01 4.91
CA GLY A 37 -0.53 9.68 3.72
C GLY A 37 -1.26 10.90 3.12
N PHE A 38 -1.08 12.10 3.65
CA PHE A 38 -1.80 13.28 3.20
C PHE A 38 -1.14 13.91 1.97
N GLN A 39 -1.88 13.94 0.87
CA GLN A 39 -1.53 14.75 -0.27
C GLN A 39 -1.85 16.23 0.00
N ASN A 40 -0.83 17.08 -0.10
CA ASN A 40 -0.98 18.54 0.05
C ASN A 40 -0.39 19.32 -1.14
N ARG A 41 -0.06 18.59 -2.21
CA ARG A 41 0.35 19.12 -3.51
C ARG A 41 -0.58 18.66 -4.62
N THR A 42 -0.58 19.39 -5.73
CA THR A 42 -1.25 18.98 -6.97
C THR A 42 -0.71 17.64 -7.50
N LEU A 43 -1.27 17.15 -8.60
CA LEU A 43 -0.82 15.89 -9.23
C LEU A 43 0.39 16.10 -10.15
N GLU A 44 0.92 17.31 -10.27
CA GLU A 44 1.93 17.60 -11.29
C GLU A 44 3.25 16.91 -10.95
N THR A 45 3.89 16.25 -11.90
CA THR A 45 5.10 15.46 -11.63
C THR A 45 6.39 16.29 -11.49
N ASN A 46 6.28 17.63 -11.42
CA ASN A 46 7.42 18.56 -11.40
C ASN A 46 7.39 19.46 -10.15
N ASP A 47 8.57 19.74 -9.57
CA ASP A 47 8.82 20.43 -8.29
C ASP A 47 8.30 21.89 -8.13
N GLY A 48 7.38 22.37 -8.98
CA GLY A 48 6.82 23.72 -8.97
C GLY A 48 5.41 23.85 -8.37
N GLU A 49 4.93 22.82 -7.67
CA GLU A 49 3.50 22.54 -7.48
C GLU A 49 2.70 23.52 -6.62
N ALA A 50 1.42 23.69 -6.93
CA ALA A 50 0.47 24.39 -6.08
C ALA A 50 0.07 23.50 -4.87
N GLN A 51 -0.33 24.13 -3.77
CA GLN A 51 -0.90 23.41 -2.64
C GLN A 51 -2.36 23.05 -2.95
N VAL A 52 -2.77 21.87 -2.50
CA VAL A 52 -4.18 21.46 -2.48
C VAL A 52 -4.65 21.41 -1.05
N ASP A 53 -5.94 21.67 -0.84
CA ASP A 53 -6.56 21.44 0.46
C ASP A 53 -6.74 19.94 0.72
N PHE A 54 -7.08 19.61 1.96
CA PHE A 54 -7.26 18.24 2.44
C PHE A 54 -8.27 17.43 1.62
N ALA A 55 -9.43 18.02 1.30
CA ALA A 55 -10.49 17.32 0.58
C ALA A 55 -10.11 17.03 -0.87
N ALA A 56 -9.45 17.99 -1.53
CA ALA A 56 -8.89 17.80 -2.86
C ALA A 56 -7.75 16.77 -2.84
N GLY A 57 -6.92 16.75 -1.80
CA GLY A 57 -5.85 15.77 -1.61
C GLY A 57 -6.38 14.33 -1.56
N ILE A 58 -7.43 14.08 -0.78
CA ILE A 58 -8.09 12.76 -0.72
C ILE A 58 -8.54 12.31 -2.12
N LEU A 59 -9.26 13.17 -2.85
CA LEU A 59 -9.79 12.82 -4.17
C LEU A 59 -8.68 12.48 -5.18
N LEU A 60 -7.52 13.15 -5.09
CA LEU A 60 -6.38 12.86 -5.96
C LEU A 60 -5.74 11.51 -5.64
N VAL A 61 -5.56 11.20 -4.35
CA VAL A 61 -4.99 9.92 -3.92
C VAL A 61 -5.94 8.77 -4.28
N GLU A 62 -7.23 8.91 -3.96
CA GLU A 62 -8.23 7.88 -4.26
C GLU A 62 -8.38 7.64 -5.76
N ALA A 63 -8.38 8.69 -6.59
CA ALA A 63 -8.43 8.52 -8.04
C ALA A 63 -7.26 7.68 -8.57
N GLN A 64 -6.06 7.89 -8.03
CA GLN A 64 -4.84 7.21 -8.48
C GLN A 64 -4.76 5.78 -7.92
N ARG A 65 -5.19 5.57 -6.67
CA ARG A 65 -5.39 4.25 -6.10
C ARG A 65 -6.40 3.44 -6.92
N ASP A 66 -7.54 4.03 -7.26
CA ASP A 66 -8.60 3.35 -8.00
C ASP A 66 -8.16 3.04 -9.44
N GLN A 67 -7.37 3.92 -10.06
CA GLN A 67 -6.72 3.65 -11.35
C GLN A 67 -5.73 2.47 -11.26
N ALA A 68 -4.87 2.43 -10.23
CA ALA A 68 -3.96 1.31 -10.00
C ALA A 68 -4.72 -0.01 -9.77
N THR A 69 -5.80 0.05 -8.99
CA THR A 69 -6.72 -1.08 -8.73
C THR A 69 -7.30 -1.62 -10.04
N ALA A 70 -7.76 -0.73 -10.93
CA ALA A 70 -8.33 -1.11 -12.22
C ALA A 70 -7.33 -1.80 -13.15
N ALA A 71 -6.04 -1.51 -13.02
CA ALA A 71 -4.96 -2.21 -13.72
C ALA A 71 -4.55 -3.53 -13.04
N GLY A 72 -5.06 -3.85 -11.86
CA GLY A 72 -4.68 -5.05 -11.10
C GLY A 72 -3.43 -4.87 -10.23
N ILE A 73 -3.00 -3.63 -10.01
CA ILE A 73 -1.88 -3.31 -9.12
C ILE A 73 -2.37 -3.26 -7.68
N LEU A 74 -1.67 -3.97 -6.79
CA LEU A 74 -1.93 -3.90 -5.36
C LEU A 74 -1.10 -2.77 -4.73
N VAL A 75 -1.77 -1.81 -4.12
CA VAL A 75 -1.17 -0.70 -3.38
C VAL A 75 -1.24 -1.03 -1.90
N ASN A 76 -0.06 -1.11 -1.28
CA ASN A 76 0.13 -1.36 0.14
C ASN A 76 0.71 -0.14 0.85
N GLY A 77 0.65 -0.12 2.18
CA GLY A 77 1.13 1.00 2.99
C GLY A 77 2.30 0.67 3.91
N LEU A 78 3.24 1.60 4.02
CA LEU A 78 4.21 1.71 5.11
C LEU A 78 4.18 3.16 5.64
N ALA A 79 3.32 3.41 6.63
CA ALA A 79 3.17 4.73 7.23
C ALA A 79 4.33 5.00 8.19
N ILE A 80 4.89 6.21 8.13
CA ILE A 80 6.02 6.62 8.98
C ILE A 80 5.57 7.76 9.89
N ASN A 81 5.51 7.50 11.20
CA ASN A 81 5.26 8.56 12.16
C ASN A 81 6.38 9.60 12.15
N HIS A 82 6.01 10.81 12.54
CA HIS A 82 6.99 11.89 12.68
C HIS A 82 7.90 11.65 13.87
N ASP A 83 9.20 11.81 13.67
CA ASP A 83 10.17 11.86 14.76
C ASP A 83 10.06 13.19 15.53
N GLY A 84 9.16 13.29 16.52
CA GLY A 84 9.03 14.51 17.32
C GLY A 84 7.77 14.57 18.19
N PRO A 85 7.60 15.64 19.00
CA PRO A 85 6.45 15.81 19.90
C PRO A 85 5.20 16.35 19.20
N VAL A 86 5.21 16.49 17.87
CA VAL A 86 4.12 17.07 17.09
C VAL A 86 3.24 15.94 16.60
N ASP A 87 2.00 15.88 17.11
CA ASP A 87 0.92 14.96 16.79
C ASP A 87 1.31 13.82 15.84
N ASN A 88 1.83 12.75 16.44
CA ASN A 88 2.10 11.51 15.74
C ASN A 88 0.79 11.08 15.07
N PHE A 89 0.83 10.79 13.77
CA PHE A 89 -0.27 10.20 13.00
C PHE A 89 -0.49 8.74 13.42
N GLN A 90 -0.69 8.52 14.72
CA GLN A 90 -0.48 7.27 15.45
C GLN A 90 -1.32 6.09 14.98
N ASP A 91 -2.24 6.30 14.04
CA ASP A 91 -3.29 5.33 13.71
C ASP A 91 -3.51 5.18 12.19
N ALA A 92 -2.54 5.59 11.36
CA ALA A 92 -2.66 5.53 9.90
C ALA A 92 -3.00 4.12 9.38
N CYS A 93 -2.44 3.07 10.01
CA CYS A 93 -2.65 1.67 9.64
C CYS A 93 -3.66 0.91 10.54
N LEU A 94 -4.45 1.58 11.39
CA LEU A 94 -5.58 0.93 12.07
C LEU A 94 -6.69 0.56 11.07
N ASP A 95 -7.62 -0.31 11.46
CA ASP A 95 -8.71 -0.78 10.58
C ASP A 95 -9.60 0.36 10.03
N ASP A 96 -9.70 1.48 10.74
CA ASP A 96 -10.35 2.75 10.34
C ASP A 96 -9.34 3.89 10.14
N GLY A 97 -8.08 3.51 9.91
CA GLY A 97 -6.96 4.41 9.71
C GLY A 97 -6.96 5.03 8.31
N TYR A 98 -6.33 6.21 8.22
CA TYR A 98 -6.33 7.00 6.99
C TYR A 98 -5.78 6.24 5.76
N TYR A 99 -4.77 5.39 5.93
CA TYR A 99 -4.26 4.60 4.81
C TYR A 99 -5.27 3.58 4.32
N ILE A 100 -5.98 2.92 5.23
CA ILE A 100 -7.00 1.93 4.89
C ILE A 100 -8.12 2.56 4.08
N ASP A 101 -8.57 3.75 4.49
CA ASP A 101 -9.70 4.43 3.83
C ASP A 101 -9.31 5.02 2.46
N HIS A 102 -8.11 5.60 2.33
CA HIS A 102 -7.81 6.49 1.20
C HIS A 102 -6.59 6.09 0.35
N VAL A 103 -5.57 5.45 0.93
CA VAL A 103 -4.27 5.27 0.25
C VAL A 103 -4.14 3.90 -0.37
N ILE A 104 -4.47 2.85 0.38
CA ILE A 104 -4.19 1.46 -0.01
C ILE A 104 -5.44 0.79 -0.57
N ASN A 105 -5.25 -0.19 -1.45
CA ASN A 105 -6.33 -1.04 -1.99
C ASN A 105 -6.20 -2.50 -1.56
N ASN A 106 -5.12 -2.83 -0.85
CA ASN A 106 -4.83 -4.13 -0.30
C ASN A 106 -4.66 -3.96 1.21
N ASN A 107 -5.23 -4.84 2.03
CA ASN A 107 -5.30 -4.69 3.50
C ASN A 107 -3.95 -4.93 4.22
N VAL A 108 -2.83 -4.59 3.57
CA VAL A 108 -1.49 -4.72 4.12
C VAL A 108 -0.91 -3.33 4.37
N CYS A 109 -0.94 -2.92 5.63
CA CYS A 109 -0.39 -1.66 6.12
C CYS A 109 0.50 -1.95 7.33
N VAL A 110 1.71 -1.39 7.35
CA VAL A 110 2.61 -1.43 8.51
C VAL A 110 2.93 0.00 8.92
N GLN A 111 2.95 0.27 10.22
CA GLN A 111 3.26 1.59 10.75
C GLN A 111 4.60 1.56 11.47
N SER A 112 5.46 2.52 11.16
CA SER A 112 6.70 2.79 11.88
C SER A 112 6.51 4.01 12.79
N GLU A 113 7.15 3.98 13.95
CA GLU A 113 7.20 5.08 14.91
C GLU A 113 8.09 6.25 14.45
N GLY A 114 8.89 6.05 13.40
CA GLY A 114 9.71 7.09 12.79
C GLY A 114 11.05 6.58 12.27
N PHE A 115 11.83 7.48 11.67
CA PHE A 115 13.15 7.14 11.14
C PHE A 115 14.22 7.10 12.24
N LEU A 116 14.04 7.89 13.31
CA LEU A 116 15.02 8.03 14.39
C LEU A 116 14.76 7.11 15.58
N SER A 117 13.54 6.59 15.72
CA SER A 117 13.18 5.54 16.68
C SER A 117 13.86 4.20 16.41
N GLY A 118 14.42 4.02 15.20
CA GLY A 118 15.19 2.83 14.82
C GLY A 118 14.35 1.60 14.51
N ASP A 119 13.03 1.74 14.45
CA ASP A 119 12.09 0.66 14.10
C ASP A 119 11.76 0.63 12.60
N PHE A 120 12.04 1.70 11.85
CA PHE A 120 11.77 1.75 10.41
C PHE A 120 12.35 0.56 9.63
N GLU A 121 13.57 0.12 9.94
CA GLU A 121 14.16 -1.07 9.30
C GLU A 121 13.33 -2.33 9.57
N ASN A 122 12.88 -2.52 10.81
CA ASN A 122 12.02 -3.66 11.16
C ASN A 122 10.65 -3.55 10.50
N ALA A 123 10.07 -2.35 10.41
CA ALA A 123 8.80 -2.10 9.74
C ALA A 123 8.88 -2.42 8.24
N VAL A 124 9.99 -2.06 7.58
CA VAL A 124 10.25 -2.45 6.18
C VAL A 124 10.35 -3.97 6.05
N ILE A 125 11.08 -4.65 6.95
CA ILE A 125 11.21 -6.12 6.94
C ILE A 125 9.84 -6.78 7.12
N ASP A 126 9.07 -6.38 8.13
CA ASP A 126 7.75 -6.93 8.42
C ASP A 126 6.81 -6.75 7.23
N LYS A 127 6.87 -5.58 6.59
CA LYS A 127 6.06 -5.29 5.41
C LYS A 127 6.42 -6.18 4.22
N LEU A 128 7.72 -6.38 3.95
CA LEU A 128 8.17 -7.26 2.89
C LEU A 128 7.78 -8.73 3.16
N VAL A 129 7.83 -9.18 4.41
CA VAL A 129 7.38 -10.53 4.78
C VAL A 129 5.88 -10.69 4.51
N GLN A 130 5.05 -9.72 4.91
CA GLN A 130 3.60 -9.76 4.65
C GLN A 130 3.26 -9.75 3.16
N ASP A 131 4.06 -9.07 2.33
CA ASP A 131 3.84 -9.03 0.88
C ASP A 131 4.21 -10.32 0.15
N ILE A 132 5.11 -11.13 0.69
CA ILE A 132 5.60 -12.35 0.02
C ILE A 132 4.77 -13.58 0.40
N VAL A 133 4.13 -13.57 1.57
CA VAL A 133 3.39 -14.74 2.07
C VAL A 133 1.97 -14.78 1.49
N PRO A 134 1.57 -15.88 0.81
CA PRO A 134 0.20 -16.04 0.32
C PRO A 134 -0.79 -15.98 1.49
N GLU A 135 -1.88 -15.24 1.31
CA GLU A 135 -2.88 -15.07 2.36
C GLU A 135 -3.35 -16.42 2.94
N PRO A 136 -3.66 -16.47 4.25
CA PRO A 136 -4.07 -17.72 4.92
C PRO A 136 -5.21 -18.45 4.23
N ALA A 137 -6.11 -17.72 3.57
CA ALA A 137 -7.23 -18.29 2.79
C ALA A 137 -6.75 -19.17 1.63
N THR A 138 -5.67 -18.79 0.95
CA THR A 138 -5.08 -19.55 -0.16
C THR A 138 -4.46 -20.85 0.33
N LEU A 139 -3.78 -20.83 1.47
CA LEU A 139 -3.26 -22.02 2.13
C LEU A 139 -4.38 -22.94 2.65
N ALA A 140 -5.46 -22.36 3.19
CA ALA A 140 -6.63 -23.11 3.62
C ALA A 140 -7.33 -23.81 2.44
N LEU A 141 -7.51 -23.12 1.32
CA LEU A 141 -8.07 -23.68 0.07
C LEU A 141 -7.17 -24.77 -0.53
N LEU A 142 -5.85 -24.57 -0.54
CA LEU A 142 -4.91 -25.61 -0.96
C LEU A 142 -5.00 -26.85 -0.05
N GLY A 143 -5.04 -26.63 1.27
CA GLY A 143 -5.22 -27.69 2.26
C GLY A 143 -6.52 -28.47 2.07
N LEU A 144 -7.65 -27.76 1.91
CA LEU A 144 -8.96 -28.36 1.66
C LEU A 144 -9.00 -29.10 0.31
N GLY A 145 -8.39 -28.53 -0.73
CA GLY A 145 -8.27 -29.17 -2.04
C GLY A 145 -7.52 -30.50 -1.98
N MET A 146 -6.41 -30.56 -1.23
CA MET A 146 -5.65 -31.80 -1.04
C MET A 146 -6.41 -32.86 -0.23
N VAL A 147 -7.19 -32.46 0.79
CA VAL A 147 -8.07 -33.37 1.52
C VAL A 147 -9.17 -33.92 0.62
N GLY A 148 -9.80 -33.07 -0.21
CA GLY A 148 -10.81 -33.49 -1.18
C GLY A 148 -10.27 -34.49 -2.22
N LEU A 149 -9.04 -34.28 -2.72
CA LEU A 149 -8.39 -35.20 -3.65
C LEU A 149 -8.09 -36.56 -3.01
N SER A 150 -7.68 -36.56 -1.74
CA SER A 150 -7.36 -37.76 -0.96
C SER A 150 -8.61 -38.61 -0.68
N LEU A 151 -9.73 -37.96 -0.39
CA LEU A 151 -11.02 -38.63 -0.19
C LEU A 151 -11.60 -39.19 -1.50
N ARG A 152 -11.40 -38.51 -2.64
CA ARG A 152 -11.82 -39.00 -3.96
C ARG A 152 -11.05 -40.25 -4.37
N LYS A 153 -9.75 -40.32 -4.09
CA LYS A 153 -8.90 -41.49 -4.40
C LYS A 153 -9.29 -42.74 -3.60
N ARG A 154 -9.84 -42.58 -2.39
CA ARG A 154 -10.38 -43.68 -1.57
C ARG A 154 -11.73 -44.22 -2.03
N LYS A 155 -12.45 -43.49 -2.88
CA LYS A 155 -13.77 -43.89 -3.41
C LYS A 155 -13.69 -44.55 -4.79
N SER A 156 -12.52 -44.50 -5.43
CA SER A 156 -12.24 -45.11 -6.73
C SER A 156 -11.31 -46.34 -6.65
N ALA A 157 -10.99 -46.80 -5.45
CA ALA A 157 -10.36 -48.10 -5.16
C ALA A 157 -11.38 -48.98 -4.43
#